data_AF-A0A151BTC5-F1
#
_entry.id   AF-A0A151BTC5-F1
#
_cell.length_a   1.000
_cell.length_b   1.000
_cell.length_c   1.000
_cell.angle_alpha   90.00
_cell.angle_beta   90.00
_cell.angle_gamma   90.00
#
_symmetry.space_group_name_H-M   'P 1'
#
loop_
_entity.id
_entity.type
_entity.pdbx_description
1 polymer ?
#
loop_
_entity_poly.entity_id
_entity_poly.type
_entity_poly.pdbx_seq_one_letter_code
_entity_poly.pdbx_strand_id
1 'polypeptide(L)'
;MSLPLLSKIVVGAFAGSGVIHLVRPQVFEPIVPKMLPAKRELVYISGVAELACAAGLVVPKTRSVAGLASAGLLVAVLPANVQMAVDAWQAAERKPTPQRRAMQVGTIARLPLQWPLIKGALAARSS
;
A
#
# COMPACT_ATOMS: atom_id res chain seq x y z
N MET A 1 -17.89 11.63 -15.52
CA MET A 1 -17.46 12.30 -14.29
C MET A 1 -15.95 12.16 -14.13
N SER A 2 -15.29 13.21 -13.62
CA SER A 2 -13.84 13.23 -13.40
C SER A 2 -13.48 12.44 -12.14
N LEU A 3 -12.30 11.82 -12.14
CA LEU A 3 -11.83 11.02 -11.00
C LEU A 3 -11.61 11.93 -9.77
N PRO A 4 -12.14 11.61 -8.57
CA PRO A 4 -11.90 12.40 -7.36
C PRO A 4 -10.40 12.52 -7.04
N LEU A 5 -10.00 13.60 -6.36
CA LEU A 5 -8.60 13.85 -6.01
C LEU A 5 -7.99 12.69 -5.19
N LEU A 6 -8.72 12.18 -4.20
CA LEU A 6 -8.28 11.04 -3.39
C LEU A 6 -8.08 9.77 -4.23
N SER A 7 -8.93 9.53 -5.22
CA SER A 7 -8.77 8.39 -6.13
C SER A 7 -7.56 8.55 -7.04
N LYS A 8 -7.21 9.78 -7.47
CA LYS A 8 -5.96 10.05 -8.20
C LYS A 8 -4.72 9.78 -7.35
N ILE A 9 -4.79 10.10 -6.05
CA ILE A 9 -3.72 9.78 -5.09
C ILE A 9 -3.56 8.26 -4.98
N VAL A 10 -4.66 7.51 -4.88
CA VAL A 10 -4.62 6.03 -4.86
C VAL A 10 -3.99 5.48 -6.15
N VAL A 11 -4.37 6.00 -7.32
CA VAL A 11 -3.78 5.60 -8.60
C VAL A 11 -2.27 5.84 -8.62
N GLY A 12 -1.82 7.04 -8.24
CA GLY A 12 -0.39 7.36 -8.21
C GLY A 12 0.39 6.50 -7.22
N ALA A 13 -0.17 6.29 -6.02
CA ALA A 13 0.43 5.43 -5.00
C ALA A 13 0.57 3.99 -5.49
N PHE A 14 -0.48 3.40 -6.06
CA PHE A 14 -0.47 2.03 -6.56
C PHE A 14 0.42 1.87 -7.80
N ALA A 15 0.43 2.84 -8.71
CA ALA A 15 1.31 2.80 -9.87
C ALA A 15 2.80 2.81 -9.44
N GLY A 16 3.18 3.73 -8.55
CA GLY A 16 4.55 3.82 -8.05
C GLY A 16 4.95 2.62 -7.21
N SER A 17 4.11 2.24 -6.24
CA SER A 17 4.34 1.09 -5.37
C SER A 17 4.42 -0.21 -6.18
N GLY A 18 3.51 -0.44 -7.12
CA GLY A 18 3.46 -1.66 -7.92
C GLY A 18 4.71 -1.84 -8.79
N VAL A 19 5.26 -0.76 -9.35
CA VAL A 19 6.55 -0.82 -10.06
C VAL A 19 7.69 -1.20 -9.12
N ILE A 20 7.74 -0.63 -7.90
CA ILE A 20 8.81 -0.96 -6.94
C ILE A 20 8.70 -2.42 -6.48
N HIS A 21 7.49 -2.95 -6.28
CA HIS A 21 7.27 -4.37 -5.96
C HIS A 21 7.87 -5.30 -7.03
N LEU A 22 7.77 -4.94 -8.30
CA LEU A 22 8.30 -5.73 -9.42
C LEU A 22 9.81 -5.55 -9.62
N VAL A 23 10.32 -4.32 -9.52
CA VAL A 23 11.73 -3.99 -9.82
C VAL A 23 12.64 -4.24 -8.62
N ARG A 24 12.17 -3.97 -7.40
CA ARG A 24 12.93 -4.09 -6.15
C ARG A 24 12.11 -4.76 -5.03
N PRO A 25 11.70 -6.03 -5.20
CA PRO A 25 10.89 -6.74 -4.20
C PRO A 25 11.56 -6.84 -2.82
N GLN A 26 12.90 -6.78 -2.77
CA GLN A 26 13.69 -6.89 -1.54
C GLN A 26 13.41 -5.76 -0.55
N VAL A 27 12.85 -4.64 -1.01
CA VAL A 27 12.40 -3.54 -0.14
C VAL A 27 11.19 -3.96 0.69
N PHE A 28 10.34 -4.83 0.14
CA PHE A 28 9.07 -5.24 0.76
C PHE A 28 9.13 -6.64 1.39
N GLU A 29 10.03 -7.52 0.97
CA GLU A 29 10.20 -8.86 1.57
C GLU A 29 10.32 -8.84 3.12
N PRO A 30 11.06 -7.91 3.75
CA PRO A 30 11.18 -7.86 5.21
C PRO A 30 9.86 -7.53 5.92
N ILE A 31 8.96 -6.77 5.27
CA ILE A 31 7.69 -6.35 5.86
C ILE A 31 6.58 -7.38 5.70
N VAL A 32 6.76 -8.37 4.82
CA VAL A 32 5.80 -9.47 4.68
C VAL A 32 5.76 -10.25 6.01
N PRO A 33 4.55 -10.44 6.59
CA PRO A 33 4.37 -11.13 7.86
C PRO A 33 5.16 -12.45 7.91
N LYS A 34 5.85 -12.69 9.03
CA LYS A 34 6.73 -13.86 9.20
C LYS A 34 6.00 -15.20 9.07
N MET A 35 4.69 -15.21 9.28
CA MET A 35 3.83 -16.38 9.15
C MET A 35 3.51 -16.78 7.70
N LEU A 36 3.77 -15.91 6.72
CA LEU A 36 3.48 -16.19 5.32
C LEU A 36 4.71 -16.78 4.61
N PRO A 37 4.55 -17.91 3.88
CA PRO A 37 5.61 -18.44 3.03
C PRO A 37 5.76 -17.58 1.75
N ALA A 38 6.79 -17.87 0.93
CA ALA A 38 6.88 -17.33 -0.43
C ALA A 38 6.82 -15.79 -0.51
N LYS A 39 7.59 -15.10 0.35
CA LYS A 39 7.52 -13.63 0.53
C LYS A 39 7.73 -12.86 -0.76
N ARG A 40 8.68 -13.31 -1.60
CA ARG A 40 8.98 -12.65 -2.88
C ARG A 40 7.84 -12.81 -3.87
N GLU A 41 7.27 -14.00 -3.98
CA GLU A 41 6.10 -14.25 -4.83
C GLU A 41 4.91 -13.39 -4.39
N LEU A 42 4.66 -13.30 -3.08
CA LEU A 42 3.59 -12.46 -2.53
C LEU A 42 3.78 -10.98 -2.87
N VAL A 43 5.02 -10.48 -2.81
CA VAL A 43 5.38 -9.11 -3.20
C VAL A 43 5.14 -8.89 -4.70
N TYR A 44 5.48 -9.86 -5.55
CA TYR A 44 5.16 -9.75 -6.98
C TYR A 44 3.66 -9.75 -7.25
N ILE A 45 2.92 -10.66 -6.61
CA ILE A 45 1.47 -10.75 -6.76
C ILE A 45 0.80 -9.44 -6.31
N SER A 46 1.20 -8.87 -5.18
CA SER A 46 0.67 -7.59 -4.72
C SER A 46 1.03 -6.45 -5.68
N GLY A 47 2.26 -6.44 -6.22
CA GLY A 47 2.69 -5.45 -7.21
C GLY A 47 1.86 -5.48 -8.49
N VAL A 48 1.59 -6.67 -9.04
CA VAL A 48 0.71 -6.84 -10.20
C VAL A 48 -0.71 -6.38 -9.88
N ALA A 49 -1.23 -6.74 -8.70
CA ALA A 49 -2.57 -6.35 -8.26
C ALA A 49 -2.70 -4.82 -8.10
N GLU A 50 -1.68 -4.14 -7.56
CA GLU A 50 -1.62 -2.67 -7.46
C GLU A 50 -1.68 -2.01 -8.84
N LEU A 51 -0.87 -2.48 -9.79
CA LEU A 51 -0.88 -1.95 -11.16
C LEU A 51 -2.22 -2.18 -11.87
N ALA A 52 -2.81 -3.36 -11.70
CA ALA A 52 -4.13 -3.67 -12.25
C ALA A 52 -5.23 -2.78 -11.66
N CYS A 53 -5.18 -2.52 -10.35
CA CYS A 53 -6.09 -1.60 -9.67
C CYS A 53 -5.90 -0.15 -10.15
N ALA A 54 -4.66 0.31 -10.30
CA ALA A 54 -4.36 1.64 -10.81
C ALA A 54 -4.89 1.84 -12.23
N ALA A 55 -4.65 0.88 -13.13
CA ALA A 55 -5.19 0.91 -14.50
C ALA A 55 -6.73 0.86 -14.50
N GLY A 56 -7.32 -0.01 -13.67
CA GLY A 56 -8.77 -0.16 -13.55
C GLY A 56 -9.49 1.06 -12.98
N LEU A 57 -8.83 1.85 -12.13
CA LEU A 57 -9.36 3.11 -11.61
C LEU A 57 -9.36 4.24 -12.66
N VAL A 58 -8.44 4.21 -13.62
CA VAL A 58 -8.39 5.20 -14.70
C VAL A 58 -9.55 4.99 -15.68
N VAL A 59 -9.88 3.73 -15.99
CA VAL A 59 -10.93 3.37 -16.96
C VAL A 59 -12.33 3.45 -16.33
N PRO A 60 -13.23 4.33 -16.81
CA PRO A 60 -14.56 4.54 -16.20
C PRO A 60 -15.40 3.28 -16.01
N LYS A 61 -15.36 2.36 -16.98
CA LYS A 61 -16.13 1.11 -16.96
C LYS A 61 -15.71 0.15 -15.83
N THR A 62 -14.46 0.23 -15.36
CA THR A 62 -13.91 -0.69 -14.36
C THR A 62 -13.76 -0.04 -12.98
N ARG A 63 -14.01 1.26 -12.83
CA ARG A 63 -13.81 2.02 -11.59
C ARG A 63 -14.48 1.40 -10.36
N SER A 64 -15.70 0.89 -10.52
CA SER A 64 -16.44 0.33 -9.39
C SER A 64 -15.77 -0.93 -8.85
N VAL A 65 -15.39 -1.86 -9.74
CA VAL A 65 -14.68 -3.09 -9.38
C VAL A 65 -13.27 -2.79 -8.90
N ALA A 66 -12.54 -1.92 -9.62
CA ALA A 66 -11.18 -1.52 -9.25
C ALA A 66 -11.14 -0.78 -7.91
N GLY A 67 -12.14 0.02 -7.57
CA GLY A 67 -12.27 0.69 -6.28
C GLY A 67 -12.47 -0.30 -5.13
N LEU A 68 -13.32 -1.32 -5.32
CA LEU A 68 -13.48 -2.40 -4.33
C LEU A 68 -12.21 -3.24 -4.19
N ALA A 69 -11.58 -3.62 -5.30
CA ALA A 69 -10.33 -4.36 -5.29
C ALA A 69 -9.21 -3.57 -4.60
N SER A 70 -9.12 -2.26 -4.87
CA SER A 70 -8.14 -1.37 -4.23
C SER A 70 -8.38 -1.25 -2.72
N ALA A 71 -9.63 -1.13 -2.29
CA ALA A 71 -9.98 -1.11 -0.88
C ALA A 71 -9.63 -2.45 -0.20
N GLY A 72 -9.95 -3.58 -0.86
CA GLY A 72 -9.60 -4.91 -0.38
C GLY A 72 -8.10 -5.12 -0.27
N LEU A 73 -7.33 -4.69 -1.27
CA LEU A 73 -5.87 -4.74 -1.26
C LEU A 73 -5.30 -3.91 -0.10
N LEU A 74 -5.77 -2.67 0.06
CA LEU A 74 -5.37 -1.80 1.17
C LEU A 74 -5.66 -2.47 2.52
N VAL A 75 -6.80 -3.14 2.69
CA VAL A 75 -7.10 -3.87 3.93
C VAL A 75 -6.16 -5.07 4.10
N ALA A 76 -5.90 -5.83 3.03
CA ALA A 76 -5.05 -7.01 3.04
C ALA A 76 -3.59 -6.69 3.41
N VAL A 77 -3.07 -5.51 3.05
CA VAL A 77 -1.70 -5.07 3.40
C VAL A 77 -1.59 -4.42 4.78
N LEU A 78 -2.71 -4.16 5.47
CA LEU A 78 -2.70 -3.56 6.81
C LEU A 78 -1.84 -4.36 7.81
N PRO A 79 -1.92 -5.71 7.89
CA PRO A 79 -1.05 -6.48 8.79
C PRO A 79 0.44 -6.31 8.49
N ALA A 80 0.82 -6.21 7.21
CA ALA A 80 2.21 -5.96 6.81
C ALA A 80 2.67 -4.55 7.22
N ASN A 81 1.80 -3.54 7.08
CA ASN A 81 2.10 -2.18 7.52
C ASN A 81 2.22 -2.06 9.04
N VAL A 82 1.40 -2.80 9.79
CA VAL A 82 1.51 -2.89 11.25
C VAL A 82 2.82 -3.55 11.65
N GLN A 83 3.19 -4.68 11.04
CA GLN A 83 4.48 -5.34 11.32
C GLN A 83 5.66 -4.42 11.03
N MET A 84 5.62 -3.68 9.91
CA MET A 84 6.65 -2.69 9.56
C MET A 84 6.75 -1.58 10.61
N ALA A 85 5.62 -1.09 11.14
CA ALA A 85 5.61 -0.08 12.20
C ALA A 85 6.20 -0.63 13.51
N VAL A 86 5.89 -1.86 13.87
CA VAL A 86 6.47 -2.55 15.04
C VAL A 86 7.97 -2.74 14.88
N ASP A 87 8.43 -3.21 13.71
CA ASP A 87 9.85 -3.42 13.44
C ASP A 87 10.64 -2.09 13.46
N ALA A 88 10.07 -1.02 12.88
CA ALA A 88 10.66 0.31 12.91
C ALA A 88 10.72 0.89 14.34
N TRP A 89 9.67 0.67 15.14
CA TRP A 89 9.64 1.03 16.56
C TRP A 89 10.78 0.35 17.34
N GLN A 90 10.87 -0.98 17.25
CA GLN A 90 11.92 -1.75 17.93
C GLN A 90 13.32 -1.34 17.46
N ALA A 91 13.50 -1.07 16.15
CA ALA A 91 14.78 -0.64 15.62
C ALA A 91 15.20 0.75 16.14
N ALA A 92 14.26 1.67 16.31
CA ALA A 92 14.49 3.00 16.85
C ALA A 92 14.80 2.97 18.35
N GLU A 93 14.15 2.09 19.12
CA GLU A 93 14.45 1.86 20.54
C GLU A 93 15.84 1.26 20.75
N ARG A 94 16.22 0.25 19.95
CA ARG A 94 17.54 -0.41 20.09
C ARG A 94 18.72 0.51 19.78
N LYS A 95 18.59 1.38 18.77
CA LYS A 95 19.63 2.34 18.40
C LYS A 95 18.99 3.62 17.88
N PRO A 96 18.78 4.63 18.75
CA PRO A 96 18.10 5.85 18.36
C PRO A 96 19.01 6.68 17.43
N THR A 97 18.68 6.68 16.14
CA THR A 97 19.27 7.60 15.15
C THR A 97 18.17 8.47 14.55
N PRO A 98 18.47 9.69 14.06
CA PRO A 98 17.49 10.54 13.39
C PRO A 98 16.77 9.83 12.24
N GLN A 99 17.50 9.04 11.45
CA GLN A 99 16.96 8.24 10.35
C GLN A 99 15.95 7.19 10.84
N ARG A 100 16.26 6.44 11.90
CA ARG A 100 15.34 5.42 12.43
C ARG A 100 14.11 6.01 13.08
N ARG A 101 14.24 7.15 13.76
CA ARG A 101 13.09 7.91 14.28
C ARG A 101 12.21 8.42 13.14
N ALA A 102 12.80 8.94 12.07
CA ALA A 102 12.05 9.35 10.88
C ALA A 102 11.30 8.17 10.25
N MET A 103 11.94 7.00 10.13
CA MET A 103 11.28 5.78 9.66
C MET A 103 10.14 5.36 10.58
N GLN A 104 10.35 5.31 11.90
CA GLN A 104 9.33 4.98 12.90
C GLN A 104 8.11 5.89 12.77
N VAL A 105 8.31 7.21 12.78
CA VAL A 105 7.23 8.19 12.62
C VAL A 105 6.53 8.00 11.27
N GLY A 106 7.29 7.81 10.19
CA GLY A 106 6.73 7.57 8.86
C GLY A 106 5.87 6.31 8.79
N THR A 107 6.31 5.20 9.37
CA THR A 107 5.56 3.94 9.39
C THR A 107 4.31 4.02 10.24
N ILE A 108 4.35 4.76 11.35
CA ILE A 108 3.18 4.98 12.22
C ILE A 108 2.17 5.89 11.51
N ALA A 109 2.63 6.97 10.89
CA ALA A 109 1.77 7.91 10.17
C ALA A 109 1.04 7.25 8.98
N ARG A 110 1.61 6.21 8.38
CA ARG A 110 0.97 5.43 7.31
C ARG A 110 -0.30 4.71 7.75
N LEU A 111 -0.38 4.25 9.01
CA LEU A 111 -1.54 3.51 9.51
C LEU A 111 -2.84 4.33 9.45
N PRO A 112 -2.93 5.55 10.04
CA PRO A 112 -4.13 6.38 9.91
C PRO A 112 -4.31 6.93 8.49
N LEU A 113 -3.22 7.13 7.74
CA LEU A 113 -3.29 7.60 6.34
C LEU A 113 -3.94 6.58 5.40
N GLN A 114 -3.92 5.29 5.77
CA GLN A 114 -4.55 4.22 5.01
C GLN A 114 -6.07 4.40 4.92
N TRP A 115 -6.70 5.01 5.93
CA TRP A 115 -8.15 5.21 5.98
C TRP A 115 -8.67 6.21 4.92
N PRO A 116 -8.08 7.41 4.74
CA PRO A 116 -8.34 8.26 3.58
C PRO A 116 -8.15 7.58 2.23
N LEU A 117 -7.15 6.71 2.07
CA LEU A 117 -6.91 5.98 0.83
C LEU A 117 -8.00 4.95 0.54
N ILE A 118 -8.46 4.22 1.57
CA ILE A 118 -9.61 3.30 1.45
C ILE A 118 -10.87 4.07 1.05
N LYS A 119 -11.14 5.22 1.68
CA LYS A 119 -12.25 6.09 1.29
C LYS A 119 -12.12 6.58 -0.15
N GLY A 120 -10.92 6.98 -0.58
CA GLY A 120 -10.63 7.40 -1.95
C GLY A 120 -10.83 6.30 -2.99
N ALA A 121 -10.47 5.06 -2.64
CA ALA A 121 -10.72 3.88 -3.47
C ALA A 121 -12.23 3.61 -3.61
N LEU A 122 -12.99 3.69 -2.51
CA LEU A 122 -14.43 3.49 -2.53
C LEU A 122 -15.19 4.62 -3.23
N ALA A 123 -14.72 5.87 -3.14
CA ALA A 123 -15.30 7.03 -3.82
C ALA A 123 -15.23 6.93 -5.36
N ALA A 124 -14.28 6.15 -5.89
CA ALA A 124 -14.21 5.89 -7.33
C ALA A 124 -15.44 5.12 -7.86
N ARG A 125 -16.19 4.43 -6.99
CA ARG A 125 -17.40 3.66 -7.37
C ARG A 125 -18.56 4.53 -7.81
N SER A 126 -18.64 5.76 -7.30
CA SER A 126 -19.74 6.71 -7.55
C SER A 126 -19.36 7.82 -8.55
N SER A 127 -18.28 7.62 -9.33
CA SER A 127 -17.65 8.63 -10.20
C SER A 127 -17.47 8.15 -11.65
#